data_AF-A0A2P2L8N3-F1
#
_entry.id   AF-A0A2P2L8N3-F1
#
_cell.length_a   1.000
_cell.length_b   1.000
_cell.length_c   1.000
_cell.angle_alpha   90.00
_cell.angle_beta   90.00
_cell.angle_gamma   90.00
#
_symmetry.space_group_name_H-M   'P 1'
#
loop_
_entity.id
_entity.type
_entity.pdbx_description
1 polymer ?
#
loop_
_entity_poly.entity_id
_entity_poly.type
_entity_poly.pdbx_seq_one_letter_code
_entity_poly.pdbx_strand_id
1 'polypeptide(L)'
;MEYVSPEGLRLDGRRPMEMRQLRAELGAVSGADGSAVFEMGNTKVIAAVYGPREVQNRSQQISDQALVRCEYSMANFSTGDRIRKPKGDRRSTEISLVIRQTMEASIMTHLMPRSQVLL
;
A
#
# COMPACT_ATOMS: atom_id res chain seq x y z
N MET A 1 21.90 -24.69 1.28
CA MET A 1 21.43 -23.70 2.26
C MET A 1 20.29 -24.36 3.03
N GLU A 2 20.44 -24.50 4.34
CA GLU A 2 19.40 -25.10 5.19
C GLU A 2 18.44 -24.00 5.65
N TYR A 3 17.15 -24.13 5.33
CA TYR A 3 16.15 -23.09 5.61
C TYR A 3 15.59 -23.17 7.03
N VAL A 4 15.56 -24.37 7.60
CA VAL A 4 15.14 -24.65 8.97
C VAL A 4 16.13 -25.65 9.55
N SER A 5 16.80 -25.25 10.62
CA SER A 5 17.74 -26.09 11.36
C SER A 5 17.03 -27.24 12.10
N PRO A 6 17.75 -28.31 12.50
CA PRO A 6 17.18 -29.39 13.32
C PRO A 6 16.61 -28.88 14.66
N GLU A 7 17.12 -27.76 15.17
CA GLU A 7 16.62 -27.07 16.37
C GLU A 7 15.31 -26.29 16.11
N GLY A 8 14.83 -26.26 14.87
CA GLY A 8 13.59 -25.59 14.46
C GLY A 8 13.73 -24.08 14.24
N LEU A 9 14.96 -23.57 14.09
CA LEU A 9 15.24 -22.15 13.84
C LEU A 9 15.38 -21.89 12.33
N ARG A 10 14.80 -20.77 11.87
CA ARG A 10 14.98 -20.27 10.50
C ARG A 10 16.32 -19.55 10.33
N LEU A 11 16.63 -19.18 9.08
CA LEU A 11 17.83 -18.43 8.69
C LEU A 11 18.09 -17.14 9.49
N ASP A 12 17.04 -16.50 10.00
CA ASP A 12 17.12 -15.26 10.78
C ASP A 12 16.96 -15.48 12.30
N GLY A 13 17.11 -16.73 12.76
CA GLY A 13 17.08 -17.10 14.17
C GLY A 13 15.69 -17.19 14.79
N ARG A 14 14.63 -16.93 14.03
CA ARG A 14 13.23 -16.98 14.51
C ARG A 14 12.62 -18.37 14.37
N ARG A 15 11.67 -18.72 15.23
CA ARG A 15 10.82 -19.92 15.11
C ARG A 15 9.76 -19.75 14.00
N PRO A 16 9.13 -20.84 13.52
CA PRO A 16 8.14 -20.76 12.43
C PRO A 16 6.94 -19.85 12.73
N MET A 17 6.48 -19.83 13.99
CA MET A 17 5.30 -19.05 14.43
C MET A 17 5.66 -17.65 14.93
N GLU A 18 6.92 -17.22 14.80
CA GLU A 18 7.36 -15.89 15.22
C GLU A 18 7.35 -14.90 14.03
N MET A 19 6.66 -13.79 14.22
CA MET A 19 6.61 -12.68 13.26
C MET A 19 7.92 -11.89 13.24
N ARG A 20 8.12 -11.05 12.22
CA ARG A 20 9.23 -10.07 12.24
C ARG A 20 8.83 -8.94 13.17
N GLN A 21 9.80 -8.19 13.68
CA GLN A 21 9.52 -6.99 14.45
C GLN A 21 8.63 -6.04 13.63
N LEU A 22 7.54 -5.57 14.26
CA LEU A 22 6.60 -4.64 13.67
C LEU A 22 6.80 -3.25 14.28
N ARG A 23 6.81 -2.22 13.42
CA ARG A 23 6.76 -0.82 13.84
C ARG A 23 5.80 -0.07 12.93
N ALA A 24 5.00 0.80 13.50
CA ALA A 24 4.10 1.66 12.76
C ALA A 24 4.17 3.09 13.31
N GLU A 25 4.05 4.06 12.41
CA GLU A 25 4.00 5.48 12.73
C GLU A 25 2.90 6.13 11.90
N LEU A 26 2.04 6.92 12.53
CA LEU A 26 0.95 7.64 11.88
C LEU A 26 1.34 9.09 11.66
N GLY A 27 0.84 9.72 10.59
CA GLY A 27 1.10 11.14 10.29
C GLY A 27 2.47 11.44 9.70
N ALA A 28 3.11 10.45 9.08
CA ALA A 28 4.48 10.56 8.57
C ALA A 28 4.66 11.49 7.35
N VAL A 29 3.59 11.80 6.61
CA VAL A 29 3.62 12.63 5.40
C VAL A 29 2.90 13.95 5.65
N SER A 30 3.67 15.03 5.79
CA SER A 30 3.15 16.40 5.95
C SER A 30 2.54 16.90 4.63
N GLY A 31 1.23 16.75 4.46
CA GLY A 31 0.48 17.17 3.26
C GLY A 31 -0.56 16.17 2.79
N ALA A 32 -0.51 14.94 3.31
CA ALA A 32 -1.60 13.99 3.18
C ALA A 32 -2.66 14.25 4.27
N ASP A 33 -3.93 13.98 3.95
CA ASP A 33 -5.03 14.08 4.92
C ASP A 33 -4.92 12.97 5.97
N GLY A 34 -4.38 11.81 5.56
CA GLY A 34 -3.93 10.74 6.45
C GLY A 34 -2.69 10.08 5.90
N SER A 35 -1.78 9.62 6.75
CA SER A 35 -0.60 8.87 6.30
C SER A 35 -0.09 7.93 7.39
N ALA A 36 0.64 6.90 6.95
CA ALA A 36 1.27 5.95 7.85
C ALA A 36 2.56 5.39 7.24
N VAL A 37 3.53 5.13 8.10
CA VAL A 37 4.70 4.30 7.82
C VAL A 37 4.52 2.98 8.55
N PHE A 38 4.72 1.88 7.84
CA PHE A 38 4.68 0.54 8.41
C PHE A 38 5.98 -0.21 8.08
N GLU A 39 6.57 -0.81 9.10
CA GLU A 39 7.81 -1.56 9.04
C GLU A 39 7.58 -2.98 9.59
N MET A 40 7.98 -3.98 8.81
CA MET A 40 8.01 -5.38 9.23
C MET A 40 9.40 -5.97 8.93
N GLY A 41 10.26 -5.99 9.95
CA GLY A 41 11.70 -6.18 9.78
C GLY A 41 12.26 -5.18 8.77
N ASN A 42 12.93 -5.67 7.72
CA ASN A 42 13.53 -4.80 6.68
C ASN A 42 12.51 -4.27 5.65
N THR A 43 11.26 -4.72 5.67
CA THR A 43 10.24 -4.24 4.75
C THR A 43 9.65 -2.95 5.28
N LYS A 44 9.78 -1.84 4.54
CA LYS A 44 9.22 -0.53 4.88
C LYS A 44 8.25 -0.06 3.81
N VAL A 45 7.07 0.37 4.23
CA VAL A 45 6.00 0.87 3.36
C VAL A 45 5.54 2.22 3.89
N ILE A 46 5.25 3.13 2.98
CA ILE A 46 4.64 4.43 3.28
C ILE A 46 3.31 4.47 2.54
N ALA A 47 2.24 4.80 3.25
CA ALA A 47 0.91 4.99 2.69
C ALA A 47 0.46 6.43 2.97
N ALA A 48 -0.18 7.06 1.99
CA ALA A 48 -0.71 8.42 2.10
C ALA A 48 -2.11 8.45 1.47
N VAL A 49 -3.03 9.12 2.13
CA VAL A 49 -4.42 9.26 1.71
C VAL A 49 -4.72 10.73 1.50
N TYR A 50 -5.33 11.05 0.37
CA TYR A 50 -5.76 12.39 0.00
C TYR A 50 -7.26 12.36 -0.30
N GLY A 51 -8.02 13.09 0.48
CA GLY A 51 -9.46 13.26 0.36
C GLY A 51 -10.27 12.76 1.54
N PRO A 52 -11.60 12.77 1.41
CA PRO A 52 -12.36 12.97 0.16
C PRO A 52 -12.23 14.37 -0.46
N ARG A 53 -11.91 14.46 -1.76
CA ARG A 53 -11.83 15.72 -2.54
C ARG A 53 -12.76 15.69 -3.75
N GLU A 54 -13.01 16.84 -4.38
CA GLU A 54 -13.81 16.87 -5.61
C GLU A 54 -13.12 16.11 -6.75
N VAL A 55 -13.90 15.35 -7.53
CA VAL A 55 -13.37 14.61 -8.69
C VAL A 55 -12.95 15.60 -9.77
N GLN A 56 -11.66 15.61 -10.13
CA GLN A 56 -11.12 16.55 -11.14
C GLN A 56 -11.79 16.40 -12.52
N ASN A 57 -12.03 15.16 -12.95
CA ASN A 57 -12.70 14.86 -14.21
C ASN A 57 -14.15 14.48 -13.95
N ARG A 58 -15.08 15.40 -14.25
CA ARG A 58 -16.53 15.18 -14.08
C ARG A 58 -17.06 13.94 -14.82
N SER A 59 -16.42 13.51 -15.90
CA SER A 59 -16.79 12.28 -16.63
C SER A 59 -16.51 10.99 -15.85
N GLN A 60 -15.59 11.03 -14.89
CA GLN A 60 -15.22 9.88 -14.04
C GLN A 60 -15.92 9.92 -12.67
N GLN A 61 -16.74 10.94 -12.45
CA GLN A 61 -17.45 11.15 -11.22
C GLN A 61 -18.57 10.13 -11.08
N ILE A 62 -18.65 9.52 -9.91
CA ILE A 62 -19.72 8.60 -9.56
C ILE A 62 -20.73 9.35 -8.67
N SER A 63 -22.01 9.25 -8.98
CA SER A 63 -23.06 10.08 -8.39
C SER A 63 -23.47 9.63 -6.99
N ASP A 64 -23.40 8.34 -6.71
CA ASP A 64 -23.91 7.65 -5.52
C ASP A 64 -22.82 7.22 -4.54
N GLN A 65 -21.55 7.23 -4.96
CA GLN A 65 -20.41 6.82 -4.13
C GLN A 65 -19.13 7.59 -4.43
N ALA A 66 -18.15 7.48 -3.54
CA ALA A 66 -16.80 7.98 -3.77
C ALA A 66 -16.06 7.16 -4.83
N LEU A 67 -15.30 7.84 -5.67
CA LEU A 67 -14.31 7.25 -6.56
C LEU A 67 -13.04 6.93 -5.76
N VAL A 68 -12.71 5.65 -5.59
CA VAL A 68 -11.45 5.23 -4.96
C VAL A 68 -10.38 5.07 -6.04
N ARG A 69 -9.24 5.72 -5.85
CA ARG A 69 -8.04 5.51 -6.67
C ARG A 69 -6.91 5.04 -5.79
N CYS A 70 -6.11 4.12 -6.31
CA CYS A 70 -4.91 3.65 -5.64
C CYS A 70 -3.74 3.66 -6.64
N GLU A 71 -2.62 4.20 -6.21
CA GLU A 71 -1.35 4.10 -6.91
C GLU A 71 -0.32 3.35 -6.07
N TYR A 72 0.10 2.18 -6.55
CA TYR A 72 1.23 1.46 -5.98
C TYR A 72 2.51 1.77 -6.75
N SER A 73 3.58 2.04 -6.01
CA SER A 73 4.92 2.20 -6.57
C SER A 73 5.97 1.57 -5.67
N MET A 74 6.79 0.70 -6.27
CA MET A 74 8.00 0.16 -5.63
C MET A 74 9.18 1.11 -5.87
N ALA A 75 9.94 1.42 -4.82
CA ALA A 75 11.13 2.26 -4.95
C ALA A 75 12.24 1.53 -5.72
N ASN A 76 12.93 2.22 -6.63
CA ASN A 76 13.93 1.60 -7.53
C ASN A 76 15.12 0.97 -6.78
N PHE A 77 15.38 1.41 -5.54
CA PHE A 77 16.46 0.93 -4.67
C PHE A 77 15.99 -0.10 -3.63
N SER A 78 14.73 -0.54 -3.67
CA SER A 78 14.16 -1.41 -2.63
C SER A 78 14.62 -2.88 -2.71
N THR A 79 15.27 -3.28 -3.80
CA THR A 79 15.85 -4.62 -4.01
C THR A 79 17.38 -4.55 -4.05
N GLY A 80 18.04 -5.71 -3.88
CA GLY A 80 19.50 -5.81 -3.93
C GLY A 80 20.08 -5.28 -5.25
N ASP A 81 19.41 -5.55 -6.37
CA ASP A 81 19.70 -4.92 -7.65
C ASP A 81 18.78 -3.72 -7.88
N ARG A 82 19.34 -2.62 -8.38
CA ARG A 82 18.55 -1.43 -8.71
C ARG A 82 17.67 -1.71 -9.93
N ILE A 83 16.35 -1.66 -9.73
CA ILE A 83 15.38 -1.88 -10.81
C ILE A 83 15.22 -0.59 -11.62
N ARG A 84 15.33 -0.69 -12.94
CA ARG A 84 14.81 0.33 -13.86
C ARG A 84 13.34 0.03 -14.13
N LYS A 85 12.44 0.96 -13.80
CA LYS A 85 11.00 0.78 -14.07
C LYS A 85 10.76 0.67 -15.59
N PRO A 86 10.26 -0.46 -16.09
CA PRO A 86 9.85 -0.56 -17.48
C PRO A 86 8.59 0.30 -17.70
N LYS A 87 8.44 0.82 -18.92
CA LYS A 87 7.23 1.56 -19.31
C LYS A 87 6.04 0.60 -19.24
N GLY A 88 5.03 0.91 -18.41
CA GLY A 88 3.85 0.05 -18.23
C GLY A 88 4.09 -1.14 -17.31
N ASP A 89 4.63 -0.91 -16.11
CA ASP A 89 4.85 -1.93 -15.09
C ASP A 89 3.53 -2.60 -14.66
N ARG A 90 3.26 -3.77 -15.27
CA ARG A 90 2.04 -4.55 -15.04
C ARG A 90 1.88 -4.96 -13.58
N ARG A 91 2.98 -5.24 -12.88
CA ARG A 91 2.95 -5.67 -11.48
C ARG A 91 2.42 -4.55 -10.59
N SER A 92 2.89 -3.32 -10.80
CA SER A 92 2.40 -2.18 -10.03
C SER A 92 0.94 -1.89 -10.32
N THR A 93 0.50 -2.00 -11.58
CA THR A 93 -0.92 -1.86 -11.96
C THR A 93 -1.80 -2.91 -11.30
N GLU A 94 -1.37 -4.17 -11.29
CA GLU A 94 -2.12 -5.27 -10.68
C GLU A 94 -2.23 -5.11 -9.16
N ILE A 95 -1.13 -4.76 -8.48
CA ILE A 95 -1.16 -4.49 -7.04
C ILE A 95 -2.07 -3.30 -6.72
N SER A 96 -1.99 -2.22 -7.51
CA SER A 96 -2.88 -1.05 -7.36
C SER A 96 -4.35 -1.46 -7.49
N LEU A 97 -4.67 -2.34 -8.44
CA LEU A 97 -6.02 -2.85 -8.65
C LEU A 97 -6.54 -3.63 -7.44
N VAL A 98 -5.72 -4.55 -6.90
CA VAL A 98 -6.08 -5.36 -5.73
C VAL A 98 -6.28 -4.50 -4.49
N ILE A 99 -5.38 -3.54 -4.24
CA ILE A 99 -5.50 -2.62 -3.10
C ILE A 99 -6.78 -1.78 -3.26
N ARG A 100 -7.03 -1.23 -4.45
CA ARG A 100 -8.25 -0.46 -4.73
C ARG A 100 -9.51 -1.27 -4.43
N GLN A 101 -9.62 -2.49 -4.95
CA GLN A 101 -10.79 -3.35 -4.71
C GLN A 101 -10.98 -3.68 -3.22
N THR A 102 -9.89 -3.93 -2.50
CA THR A 102 -9.93 -4.21 -1.06
C THR A 102 -10.41 -2.98 -0.27
N MET A 103 -9.92 -1.81 -0.65
CA MET A 103 -10.29 -0.54 0.00
C MET A 103 -11.71 -0.10 -0.36
N GLU A 104 -12.17 -0.32 -1.60
CA GLU A 104 -13.56 -0.07 -2.00
C GLU A 104 -14.56 -0.88 -1.17
N ALA A 105 -14.22 -2.12 -0.80
CA ALA A 105 -15.05 -2.94 0.07
C ALA A 105 -15.00 -2.50 1.55
N SER A 106 -13.94 -1.82 1.97
CA SER A 106 -13.70 -1.45 3.38
C SER A 106 -14.13 -0.02 3.70
N ILE A 107 -14.01 0.90 2.73
CA ILE A 107 -14.38 2.31 2.87
C ILE A 107 -15.88 2.44 2.62
N MET A 108 -16.58 3.18 3.48
CA MET A 108 -18.01 3.50 3.30
C MET A 108 -18.20 4.57 2.22
N THR A 109 -17.97 4.20 0.95
CA THR A 109 -17.95 5.12 -0.20
C THR A 109 -19.30 5.84 -0.43
N HIS A 110 -20.42 5.21 -0.09
CA HIS A 110 -21.77 5.75 -0.22
C HIS A 110 -22.04 6.98 0.67
N LEU A 111 -21.24 7.18 1.74
CA LEU A 111 -21.33 8.37 2.60
C LEU A 111 -20.64 9.60 1.99
N MET A 112 -19.88 9.40 0.89
CA MET A 112 -19.06 10.43 0.26
C MET A 112 -19.32 10.49 -1.25
N PRO A 113 -20.57 10.68 -1.69
CA PRO A 113 -20.92 10.70 -3.12
C PRO A 113 -20.17 11.82 -3.82
N ARG A 114 -19.91 11.66 -5.13
CA ARG A 114 -19.29 12.71 -5.97
C ARG A 114 -17.88 13.14 -5.56
N SER A 115 -17.26 12.40 -4.65
CA SER A 115 -15.92 12.66 -4.14
C SER A 115 -14.90 11.65 -4.67
N GLN A 116 -13.63 11.94 -4.46
CA GLN A 116 -12.50 11.07 -4.76
C GLN A 116 -11.65 10.87 -3.50
N VAL A 117 -11.27 9.62 -3.24
CA VAL A 117 -10.25 9.25 -2.26
C VAL A 117 -9.07 8.67 -3.03
N LEU A 118 -7.89 9.30 -2.90
CA LEU A 118 -6.64 8.85 -3.51
C LEU A 118 -5.75 8.21 -2.44
N LEU A 119 -5.35 6.97 -2.71
CA LEU A 119 -4.48 6.11 -1.89
C LEU A 119 -3.15 5.85 -2.60
#